data_AF-A0A7C7ENH0-F1
#
_entry.id   AF-A0A7C7ENH0-F1
#
_cell.length_a   1.000
_cell.length_b   1.000
_cell.length_c   1.000
_cell.angle_alpha   90.00
_cell.angle_beta   90.00
_cell.angle_gamma   90.00
#
_symmetry.space_group_name_H-M   'P 1'
#
loop_
_entity.id
_entity.type
_entity.pdbx_description
1 polymer ?
#
loop_
_entity_poly.entity_id
_entity_poly.type
_entity_poly.pdbx_seq_one_letter_code
_entity_poly.pdbx_strand_id
1 'polypeptide(L)' 'MKMLPIDIVSKVPERFCIGQTVGVTARLVFTKINRRMFRRGIIKGIYDHHVLVQFNKYCESFSYLDIALGRVKVDGLKTA' A
#
# COMPACT_ATOMS: atom_id res chain seq x y z
N MET A 1 -17.18 4.57 -16.51
CA MET A 1 -15.99 4.31 -15.66
C MET A 1 -14.96 5.40 -15.96
N LYS A 2 -14.52 6.19 -14.97
CA LYS A 2 -13.40 7.13 -15.17
C LYS A 2 -12.12 6.30 -15.31
N MET A 3 -11.55 6.24 -16.50
CA MET A 3 -10.25 5.62 -16.74
C MET A 3 -9.22 6.44 -15.96
N LEU A 4 -8.54 5.82 -15.00
CA LEU A 4 -7.39 6.47 -14.39
C LEU A 4 -6.32 6.63 -15.48
N PRO A 5 -5.61 7.76 -15.52
CA PRO A 5 -4.42 7.87 -16.36
C PRO A 5 -3.47 6.74 -15.97
N ILE A 6 -3.11 5.90 -16.94
CA ILE A 6 -2.17 4.78 -16.76
C ILE A 6 -0.88 5.27 -16.09
N ASP A 7 -0.51 6.51 -16.39
CA ASP A 7 0.62 7.26 -15.84
C ASP A 7 0.64 7.40 -14.31
N ILE A 8 -0.53 7.35 -13.66
CA ILE A 8 -0.59 7.45 -12.19
C ILE A 8 -0.24 6.11 -11.55
N VAL A 9 -0.73 5.00 -12.11
CA VAL A 9 -0.49 3.65 -11.57
C VAL A 9 0.97 3.24 -11.80
N SER A 10 1.54 3.57 -12.96
CA SER A 10 2.93 3.22 -13.31
C SER A 10 3.98 3.88 -12.42
N LYS A 11 3.66 5.03 -11.80
CA LYS A 11 4.55 5.76 -10.88
C LYS A 11 4.44 5.32 -9.41
N VAL A 12 3.43 4.51 -9.06
CA VAL A 12 3.27 4.01 -7.68
C VAL A 12 4.47 3.19 -7.18
N PRO A 13 5.06 2.25 -7.95
CA PRO A 13 6.19 1.43 -7.50
C PRO A 13 7.40 2.27 -7.08
N GLU A 14 7.67 3.38 -7.77
CA GLU A 14 8.81 4.28 -7.54
C GLU A 14 8.84 4.89 -6.13
N ARG A 15 7.70 4.86 -5.42
CA ARG A 15 7.54 5.41 -4.08
C ARG A 15 8.05 4.47 -2.98
N PHE A 16 8.41 3.23 -3.33
CA PHE A 16 8.76 2.19 -2.37
C PHE A 16 10.20 1.72 -2.55
N CYS A 17 10.81 1.30 -1.45
CA CYS A 17 12.12 0.63 -1.43
C CYS A 17 12.03 -0.61 -0.55
N ILE A 18 12.69 -1.70 -0.93
CA ILE A 18 12.76 -2.90 -0.09
C ILE A 18 13.46 -2.55 1.23
N GLY A 19 12.91 -3.03 2.35
CA GLY A 19 13.39 -2.71 3.70
C GLY A 19 12.82 -1.42 4.28
N GLN A 20 12.13 -0.59 3.50
CA GLN A 20 11.50 0.64 3.98
C GLN A 20 10.38 0.34 4.98
N THR A 21 10.38 1.06 6.10
CA THR A 21 9.26 1.06 7.04
C THR A 21 8.12 1.92 6.48
N VAL A 22 6.92 1.36 6.42
CA VAL A 22 5.73 2.01 5.89
C VAL A 22 4.55 1.96 6.86
N GLY A 23 3.70 2.97 6.79
CA GLY A 23 2.38 3.00 7.41
C GLY A 23 1.32 2.70 6.37
N VAL A 24 0.46 1.73 6.65
CA VAL A 24 -0.64 1.32 5.78
C VAL A 24 -1.97 1.72 6.40
N THR A 25 -2.81 2.42 5.64
CA THR A 25 -4.19 2.79 6.01
C THR A 25 -5.12 2.44 4.85
N ALA A 26 -6.02 1.47 5.04
CA ALA A 26 -7.03 1.12 4.03
C ALA A 26 -8.36 1.84 4.31
N ARG A 27 -8.97 2.40 3.25
CA ARG A 27 -10.39 2.77 3.21
C ARG A 27 -11.17 1.51 2.82
N LEU A 28 -11.93 0.99 3.78
CA LEU A 28 -12.78 -0.20 3.63
C LEU A 28 -13.63 -0.16 2.37
N VAL A 29 -13.44 -1.14 1.46
CA VAL A 29 -14.44 -1.46 0.43
C VAL A 29 -15.30 -2.65 0.87
N PHE A 30 -14.82 -3.56 1.73
CA PHE A 30 -15.64 -4.65 2.26
C PHE A 30 -15.27 -5.02 3.70
N THR A 31 -16.31 -5.27 4.49
CA THR A 31 -16.38 -5.83 5.87
C THR A 31 -16.49 -4.83 7.03
N LYS A 32 -17.58 -5.00 7.79
CA LYS A 32 -18.06 -4.21 8.94
C LYS A 32 -17.15 -4.23 10.18
N ILE A 33 -15.91 -4.72 10.09
CA ILE A 33 -15.09 -4.99 11.27
C ILE A 33 -13.80 -4.17 11.19
N ASN A 34 -13.76 -3.14 12.03
CA ASN A 34 -12.63 -2.32 12.43
C ASN A 34 -12.22 -1.11 11.55
N ARG A 35 -12.70 0.06 12.02
CA ARG A 35 -12.15 1.42 11.94
C ARG A 35 -10.70 1.49 11.43
N ARG A 36 -10.47 2.31 10.39
CA ARG A 36 -9.17 2.90 9.94
C ARG A 36 -7.96 2.45 10.77
N MET A 37 -7.55 1.19 10.62
CA MET A 37 -6.47 0.66 11.44
C MET A 37 -5.17 0.97 10.71
N PHE A 38 -4.49 2.01 11.19
CA PHE A 38 -3.13 2.30 10.77
C PHE A 38 -2.24 1.12 11.20
N ARG A 39 -1.56 0.49 10.24
CA ARG A 39 -0.67 -0.64 10.48
C ARG A 39 0.74 -0.27 10.04
N ARG A 40 1.74 -0.55 10.87
CA ARG A 40 3.16 -0.38 10.50
C ARG A 40 3.71 -1.69 9.97
N GLY A 41 4.39 -1.64 8.83
CA GLY A 41 5.03 -2.80 8.22
C GLY A 41 6.32 -2.42 7.50
N ILE A 42 6.96 -3.42 6.92
CA ILE A 42 8.21 -3.27 6.17
C ILE A 42 7.99 -3.77 4.75
N ILE A 43 8.42 -3.02 3.75
CA ILE A 43 8.37 -3.44 2.35
C ILE A 43 9.32 -4.63 2.16
N LYS A 44 8.79 -5.78 1.74
CA LYS A 44 9.58 -6.99 1.47
C LYS A 44 9.78 -7.26 -0.02
N GLY A 45 8.87 -6.78 -0.86
CA GLY A 45 8.96 -6.99 -2.30
C GLY A 45 8.17 -5.94 -3.06
N ILE A 46 8.68 -5.58 -4.23
CA ILE A 46 8.06 -4.66 -5.19
C ILE A 46 7.92 -5.47 -6.47
N TYR A 47 6.69 -5.64 -6.93
CA TYR A 47 6.34 -6.46 -8.10
C TYR A 47 5.58 -5.59 -9.10
N ASP A 48 5.40 -6.06 -10.33
CA ASP A 48 4.84 -5.26 -11.43
C ASP A 48 3.47 -4.62 -11.14
N HIS A 49 2.67 -5.23 -10.26
CA HIS A 49 1.28 -4.79 -10.02
C HIS A 49 0.94 -4.56 -8.54
N HIS A 50 1.84 -4.91 -7.62
CA HIS A 50 1.58 -4.81 -6.19
C HIS A 50 2.87 -4.71 -5.37
N VAL A 51 2.72 -4.24 -4.14
CA VAL A 51 3.80 -4.22 -3.15
C VAL A 51 3.48 -5.19 -2.02
N LEU A 52 4.49 -5.93 -1.56
CA LEU A 52 4.38 -6.86 -0.44
C LEU A 52 4.89 -6.18 0.83
N VAL A 53 4.02 -6.06 1.83
CA VAL A 53 4.36 -5.49 3.13
C VAL A 53 4.32 -6.61 4.17
N GLN A 54 5.43 -6.79 4.88
CA GLN A 54 5.46 -7.62 6.07
C GLN A 54 4.97 -6.82 7.28
N PHE A 55 3.91 -7.31 7.88
CA PHE A 55 3.49 -6.96 9.23
C PHE A 55 4.04 -8.01 10.21
N ASN A 56 3.90 -7.75 11.51
CA ASN A 56 4.50 -8.53 12.59
C ASN A 56 4.57 -10.06 12.33
N LYS A 57 3.41 -10.70 12.10
CA LYS A 57 3.32 -12.17 11.93
C LYS A 57 2.85 -12.63 10.54
N TYR A 58 2.63 -11.71 9.60
CA TYR A 58 2.09 -12.05 8.28
C TYR A 58 2.52 -11.03 7.22
N CYS A 59 2.46 -11.43 5.95
CA CYS A 59 2.65 -10.54 4.83
C CYS A 59 1.31 -10.29 4.14
N GLU A 60 1.12 -9.08 3.60
CA GLU A 60 -0.05 -8.70 2.84
C GLU A 60 0.39 -7.95 1.57
N SER A 61 -0.30 -8.19 0.47
CA SER A 61 -0.05 -7.55 -0.81
C SER A 61 -1.03 -6.41 -1.05
N PHE A 62 -0.54 -5.27 -1.53
CA PHE A 62 -1.36 -4.10 -1.86
C PHE A 62 -1.21 -3.72 -3.33
N SER A 63 -2.34 -3.71 -4.05
CA SER A 63 -2.39 -3.38 -5.48
C SER A 63 -2.06 -1.91 -5.73
N TYR A 64 -1.27 -1.64 -6.77
CA TYR A 64 -1.00 -0.27 -7.21
C TYR A 64 -2.24 0.45 -7.72
N LEU A 65 -3.23 -0.29 -8.22
CA LEU A 65 -4.52 0.27 -8.60
C LEU A 65 -5.24 0.85 -7.38
N ASP A 66 -5.31 0.09 -6.28
CA ASP A 66 -6.00 0.53 -5.06
C ASP A 66 -5.24 1.67 -4.36
N ILE A 67 -3.91 1.67 -4.46
CA ILE A 67 -3.07 2.77 -3.97
C ILE A 67 -3.28 4.03 -4.80
N ALA A 68 -3.27 3.93 -6.14
CA ALA A 68 -3.51 5.04 -7.05
C ALA A 68 -4.92 5.62 -6.89
N LEU A 69 -5.92 4.78 -6.63
CA LEU A 69 -7.30 5.18 -6.35
C LEU A 69 -7.49 5.78 -4.94
N GLY A 70 -6.45 5.76 -4.09
CA GLY A 70 -6.54 6.22 -2.70
C GLY A 70 -7.45 5.35 -1.82
N ARG A 71 -7.76 4.12 -2.25
CA ARG A 71 -8.46 3.11 -1.45
C ARG A 71 -7.54 2.55 -0.39
N VAL A 72 -6.26 2.45 -0.69
CA VAL A 72 -5.21 2.14 0.29
C VAL A 72 -4.16 3.24 0.27
N LYS A 73 -3.72 3.67 1.44
CA LYS A 73 -2.59 4.58 1.58
C LYS A 73 -1.42 3.80 2.17
N VAL A 74 -0.28 3.83 1.50
CA VAL A 74 0.98 3.24 1.95
C VAL A 74 2.02 4.36 1.92
N ASP A 75 2.40 4.88 3.09
CA ASP A 75 3.34 5.99 3.21
C ASP A 75 4.63 5.55 3.90
N GLY A 76 5.78 6.00 3.39
CA GLY A 76 7.06 5.83 4.07
C GLY A 76 7.06 6.54 5.42
N LEU A 77 7.46 5.83 6.48
CA LEU A 77 7.69 6.41 7.80
C LEU A 77 9.17 6.72 7.94
N LYS A 78 9.51 7.96 8.31
CA LYS A 78 10.88 8.28 8.70
C LYS A 78 11.18 7.55 10.01
N THR A 79 12.22 6.72 10.02
CA THR A 79 12.86 6.29 11.26
C THR A 79 13.43 7.54 11.93
N ALA A 80 12.93 7.85 13.12
CA ALA A 80 13.50 8.88 13.98
C ALA A 80 14.88 8.44 14.49
#